data_AF-A0A3T0D6B8-F1
#
_entry.id   AF-A0A3T0D6B8-F1
#
_cell.length_a   1.000
_cell.length_b   1.000
_cell.length_c   1.000
_cell.angle_alpha   90.00
_cell.angle_beta   90.00
_cell.angle_gamma   90.00
#
_symmetry.space_group_name_H-M   'P 1'
#
loop_
_entity.id
_entity.type
_entity.pdbx_description
1 polymer ?
#
loop_
_entity_poly.entity_id
_entity_poly.type
_entity_poly.pdbx_seq_one_letter_code
_entity_poly.pdbx_strand_id
1 'polypeptide(L)'
;MFAEIYEVNLHRTKDLASKLLTRKSFFILIEKFFKDYCETNPFLATFFYKYFWDGSYVDIWALPLVLLDVFHLNTKTLTFYTNKDKNFLKDLKVVVQCLEGYVVEFLKDNSDDIKKTKETVDDYRYILRLVLEKIEFIENN
;
A
#
# COMPACT_ATOMS: atom_id res chain seq x y z
N MET A 1 -27.98 5.46 14.13
CA MET A 1 -27.08 6.63 14.25
C MET A 1 -25.59 6.33 14.05
N PHE A 2 -25.00 5.22 14.54
CA PHE A 2 -23.63 4.83 14.16
C PHE A 2 -23.54 4.15 12.78
N ALA A 3 -24.60 3.44 12.37
CA ALA A 3 -24.67 2.76 11.06
C ALA A 3 -24.80 3.74 9.88
N GLU A 4 -25.55 4.84 10.05
CA GLU A 4 -25.76 5.84 8.98
C GLU A 4 -24.51 6.68 8.69
N ILE A 5 -23.68 6.98 9.71
CA ILE A 5 -22.37 7.62 9.51
C ILE A 5 -21.40 6.66 8.81
N TYR A 6 -21.53 5.35 9.07
CA TYR A 6 -20.75 4.32 8.38
C TYR A 6 -21.15 4.19 6.92
N GLU A 7 -22.44 4.18 6.58
CA GLU A 7 -22.93 4.06 5.19
C GLU A 7 -22.65 5.31 4.34
N VAL A 8 -22.76 6.52 4.92
CA VAL A 8 -22.42 7.76 4.23
C VAL A 8 -20.91 7.87 3.96
N ASN A 9 -20.07 7.35 4.86
CA ASN A 9 -18.63 7.22 4.62
C ASN A 9 -18.30 6.03 3.71
N LEU A 10 -19.14 4.98 3.63
CA LEU A 10 -18.96 3.82 2.74
C LEU A 10 -19.01 4.20 1.25
N HIS A 11 -19.87 5.17 0.90
CA HIS A 11 -19.98 5.70 -0.46
C HIS A 11 -18.82 6.64 -0.83
N ARG A 12 -18.22 7.35 0.14
CA ARG A 12 -16.97 8.10 -0.05
C ARG A 12 -15.73 7.21 -0.13
N THR A 13 -15.73 6.07 0.56
CA THR A 13 -14.56 5.19 0.72
C THR A 13 -14.33 4.23 -0.44
N LYS A 14 -15.36 3.85 -1.23
CA LYS A 14 -15.15 2.98 -2.41
C LYS A 14 -14.15 3.54 -3.42
N ASP A 15 -14.05 4.87 -3.53
CA ASP A 15 -13.16 5.53 -4.49
C ASP A 15 -11.95 6.20 -3.81
N LEU A 16 -11.88 6.21 -2.47
CA LEU A 16 -10.77 6.85 -1.76
C LEU A 16 -9.47 6.07 -1.96
N ALA A 17 -9.50 4.74 -1.84
CA ALA A 17 -8.33 3.89 -2.10
C ALA A 17 -7.85 4.06 -3.54
N SER A 18 -8.74 3.97 -4.52
CA SER A 18 -8.44 4.23 -5.94
C SER A 18 -7.82 5.61 -6.12
N LYS A 19 -8.46 6.66 -5.62
CA LYS A 19 -7.95 8.05 -5.71
C LYS A 19 -6.59 8.24 -5.07
N LEU A 20 -6.29 7.60 -3.94
CA LEU A 20 -5.04 7.82 -3.22
C LEU A 20 -3.91 6.97 -3.78
N LEU A 21 -4.16 5.68 -4.00
CA LEU A 21 -3.14 4.74 -4.46
C LEU A 21 -2.77 4.97 -5.93
N THR A 22 -3.66 5.54 -6.76
CA THR A 22 -3.34 5.87 -8.16
C THR A 22 -2.91 7.32 -8.38
N ARG A 23 -2.75 8.13 -7.32
CA ARG A 23 -2.25 9.51 -7.44
C ARG A 23 -0.75 9.51 -7.71
N LYS A 24 -0.31 10.41 -8.59
CA LYS A 24 1.11 10.67 -8.87
C LYS A 24 1.95 10.85 -7.60
N SER A 25 1.41 11.55 -6.59
CA SER A 25 2.09 11.75 -5.31
C SER A 25 2.41 10.44 -4.59
N PHE A 26 1.52 9.44 -4.70
CA PHE A 26 1.74 8.15 -4.07
C PHE A 26 2.79 7.33 -4.81
N PHE A 27 2.81 7.37 -6.15
CA PHE A 27 3.91 6.77 -6.93
C PHE A 27 5.27 7.38 -6.58
N ILE A 28 5.35 8.71 -6.43
CA ILE A 28 6.57 9.39 -5.97
C ILE A 28 6.97 8.92 -4.57
N LEU A 29 5.99 8.77 -3.67
CA LEU A 29 6.23 8.24 -2.33
C LEU A 29 6.79 6.81 -2.39
N ILE A 30 6.28 5.94 -3.28
CA ILE A 30 6.81 4.59 -3.47
C ILE A 30 8.24 4.60 -4.01
N GLU A 31 8.55 5.46 -4.98
CA GLU A 31 9.93 5.60 -5.48
C GLU A 31 10.91 5.98 -4.36
N LYS A 32 10.48 6.90 -3.49
CA LYS A 32 11.25 7.37 -2.35
C LYS A 32 11.37 6.31 -1.27
N PHE A 33 10.27 5.63 -0.94
CA PHE A 33 10.26 4.48 -0.05
C PHE A 33 11.22 3.38 -0.51
N PHE A 34 11.25 3.08 -1.81
CA PHE A 34 12.17 2.08 -2.34
C PHE A 34 13.64 2.51 -2.18
N LYS A 35 14.00 3.70 -2.65
CA LYS A 35 15.39 4.21 -2.63
C LYS A 35 15.90 4.48 -1.23
N ASP A 36 15.11 5.18 -0.42
CA ASP A 36 15.58 5.70 0.87
C ASP A 36 15.49 4.62 1.97
N TYR A 37 14.52 3.71 1.85
CA TYR A 37 14.21 2.74 2.92
C TYR A 37 14.39 1.28 2.50
N CYS A 38 13.95 0.86 1.31
CA CYS A 38 14.03 -0.55 0.94
C CYS A 38 15.45 -0.98 0.58
N GLU A 39 16.22 -0.15 -0.12
CA GLU A 39 17.62 -0.47 -0.48
C GLU A 39 18.53 -0.60 0.76
N THR A 40 18.18 0.06 1.87
CA THR A 40 18.90 -0.03 3.15
C THR A 40 18.41 -1.18 4.04
N ASN A 41 17.30 -1.83 3.67
CA ASN A 41 16.69 -2.95 4.40
C ASN A 41 16.57 -4.19 3.49
N PRO A 42 17.53 -5.13 3.53
CA PRO A 42 17.62 -6.23 2.56
C PRO A 42 16.35 -7.08 2.39
N PHE A 43 15.58 -7.27 3.46
CA PHE A 43 14.32 -8.02 3.39
C PHE A 43 13.24 -7.30 2.56
N LEU A 44 13.17 -5.97 2.63
CA LEU A 44 12.25 -5.16 1.83
C LEU A 44 12.68 -5.14 0.37
N ALA A 45 13.96 -4.88 0.08
CA ALA A 45 14.47 -4.97 -1.28
C ALA A 45 14.15 -6.34 -1.91
N THR A 46 14.40 -7.43 -1.17
CA THR A 46 14.13 -8.80 -1.64
C THR A 46 12.68 -8.98 -2.08
N PHE A 47 11.69 -8.39 -1.40
CA PHE A 47 10.30 -8.43 -1.84
C PHE A 47 10.14 -7.91 -3.27
N PHE A 48 10.65 -6.71 -3.55
CA PHE A 48 10.50 -6.08 -4.88
C PHE A 48 11.22 -6.88 -5.96
N TYR A 49 12.45 -7.33 -5.71
CA TYR A 49 13.18 -8.18 -6.66
C TYR A 49 12.50 -9.54 -6.88
N LYS A 50 11.89 -10.11 -5.85
CA LYS A 50 11.23 -11.41 -5.95
C LYS A 50 9.92 -11.32 -6.75
N TYR A 51 9.10 -10.30 -6.47
CA TYR A 51 7.75 -10.23 -7.02
C TYR A 51 7.64 -9.36 -8.27
N PHE A 52 8.41 -8.27 -8.37
CA PHE A 52 8.27 -7.25 -9.44
C PHE A 52 9.47 -7.16 -10.40
N TRP A 53 10.45 -8.07 -10.29
CA TRP A 53 11.49 -8.19 -11.32
C TRP A 53 10.94 -8.89 -12.56
N ASP A 54 11.12 -8.28 -13.73
CA ASP A 54 10.66 -8.81 -15.02
C ASP A 54 11.76 -9.50 -15.85
N GLY A 55 13.00 -9.51 -15.36
CA GLY A 55 14.18 -9.99 -16.09
C GLY A 55 15.17 -8.88 -16.45
N SER A 56 14.72 -7.62 -16.45
CA SER A 56 15.49 -6.46 -16.91
C SER A 56 15.52 -5.31 -15.91
N TYR A 57 14.43 -5.07 -15.18
CA TYR A 57 14.36 -4.10 -14.10
C TYR A 57 13.34 -4.51 -13.02
N VAL A 58 13.36 -3.82 -11.87
CA VAL A 58 12.36 -3.94 -10.81
C VAL A 58 11.24 -2.93 -11.05
N ASP A 59 10.02 -3.38 -11.34
CA ASP A 59 8.86 -2.51 -11.47
C ASP A 59 8.27 -2.15 -10.10
N ILE A 60 8.88 -1.18 -9.41
CA ILE A 60 8.41 -0.72 -8.09
C ILE A 60 7.02 -0.06 -8.16
N TRP A 61 6.60 0.43 -9.32
CA TRP A 61 5.29 1.05 -9.53
C TRP A 61 4.16 0.02 -9.64
N ALA A 62 4.48 -1.28 -9.68
CA ALA A 62 3.50 -2.33 -9.50
C ALA A 62 2.89 -2.31 -8.08
N LEU A 63 3.63 -1.83 -7.07
CA LEU A 63 3.17 -1.88 -5.67
C LEU A 63 1.83 -1.17 -5.44
N PRO A 64 1.63 0.12 -5.82
CA PRO A 64 0.33 0.78 -5.68
C PRO A 64 -0.85 0.02 -6.29
N LEU A 65 -0.63 -0.60 -7.45
CA LEU A 65 -1.67 -1.36 -8.16
C LEU A 65 -2.00 -2.65 -7.42
N VAL A 66 -0.98 -3.35 -6.92
CA VAL A 66 -1.15 -4.55 -6.08
C VAL A 66 -1.91 -4.21 -4.80
N LEU A 67 -1.59 -3.10 -4.13
CA LEU A 67 -2.32 -2.67 -2.93
C LEU A 67 -3.80 -2.39 -3.24
N LEU A 68 -4.07 -1.78 -4.39
CA LEU A 68 -5.44 -1.52 -4.84
C LEU A 68 -6.19 -2.81 -5.18
N ASP A 69 -5.53 -3.77 -5.82
CA ASP A 69 -6.09 -5.07 -6.12
C ASP A 69 -6.40 -5.87 -4.85
N VAL A 70 -5.51 -5.85 -3.86
CA VAL A 70 -5.75 -6.44 -2.54
C VAL A 70 -6.93 -5.77 -1.85
N PHE A 71 -7.00 -4.43 -1.89
CA PHE A 71 -8.12 -3.67 -1.32
C PHE A 71 -9.46 -4.10 -1.93
N HIS A 72 -9.50 -4.30 -3.25
CA HIS A 72 -10.68 -4.76 -3.98
C HIS A 72 -10.92 -6.27 -3.91
N LEU A 73 -10.08 -7.04 -3.21
CA LEU A 73 -10.12 -8.50 -3.20
C LEU A 73 -10.09 -9.10 -4.63
N ASN A 74 -9.27 -8.52 -5.51
CA ASN A 74 -9.13 -8.96 -6.89
C ASN A 74 -8.43 -10.32 -6.95
N THR A 75 -9.23 -11.36 -7.16
CA THR A 75 -8.77 -12.76 -7.14
C THR A 75 -7.72 -13.07 -8.21
N LYS A 76 -7.74 -12.40 -9.37
CA LYS A 76 -6.77 -12.67 -10.44
C LYS A 76 -5.35 -12.32 -10.01
N THR A 77 -5.17 -11.10 -9.47
CA THR A 77 -3.87 -10.61 -9.00
C THR A 77 -3.40 -11.43 -7.80
N LEU A 78 -4.30 -11.71 -6.85
CA LEU A 78 -4.00 -12.54 -5.69
C LEU A 78 -3.51 -13.92 -6.13
N THR A 79 -4.28 -14.63 -6.97
CA THR A 79 -3.92 -15.95 -7.48
C THR A 79 -2.59 -15.93 -8.25
N PHE A 80 -2.34 -14.91 -9.07
CA PHE A 80 -1.07 -14.78 -9.78
C PHE A 80 0.14 -14.78 -8.84
N TYR A 81 0.12 -13.90 -7.83
CA TYR A 81 1.25 -13.78 -6.91
C TYR A 81 1.34 -14.93 -5.91
N THR A 82 0.22 -15.46 -5.41
CA THR A 82 0.23 -16.61 -4.49
C THR A 82 0.63 -17.91 -5.18
N ASN A 83 0.37 -18.05 -6.48
CA ASN A 83 0.88 -19.19 -7.27
C ASN A 83 2.40 -19.06 -7.53
N LYS A 84 2.91 -17.83 -7.65
CA LYS A 84 4.35 -17.56 -7.76
C LYS A 84 5.08 -17.88 -6.46
N ASP A 85 4.52 -17.46 -5.32
CA ASP A 85 4.99 -17.85 -3.98
C ASP A 85 3.87 -17.81 -2.94
N LYS A 86 3.73 -18.89 -2.16
CA LYS A 86 2.75 -18.99 -1.07
C LYS A 86 2.96 -17.94 0.04
N ASN A 87 4.18 -17.42 0.19
CA ASN A 87 4.52 -16.40 1.18
C ASN A 87 4.21 -14.97 0.71
N PHE A 88 3.69 -14.77 -0.50
CA PHE A 88 3.46 -13.44 -1.04
C PHE A 88 2.67 -12.51 -0.12
N LEU A 89 1.55 -12.98 0.42
CA LEU A 89 0.70 -12.18 1.31
C LEU A 89 1.41 -11.79 2.60
N LYS A 90 2.15 -12.74 3.19
CA LYS A 90 2.97 -12.51 4.38
C LYS A 90 4.08 -11.49 4.12
N ASP A 91 4.79 -11.62 3.00
CA ASP A 91 5.85 -10.69 2.63
C ASP A 91 5.28 -9.29 2.33
N LEU A 92 4.15 -9.22 1.61
CA LEU A 92 3.44 -7.98 1.30
C LEU A 92 2.96 -7.28 2.57
N LYS A 93 2.42 -8.03 3.54
CA LYS A 93 1.98 -7.50 4.84
C LYS A 93 3.09 -6.72 5.53
N VAL A 94 4.30 -7.27 5.56
CA VAL A 94 5.47 -6.63 6.16
C VAL A 94 5.84 -5.34 5.39
N VAL A 95 5.83 -5.37 4.07
CA VAL A 95 6.09 -4.17 3.24
C VAL A 95 5.08 -3.07 3.51
N VAL A 96 3.79 -3.42 3.63
CA VAL A 96 2.72 -2.45 3.93
C VAL A 96 2.86 -1.84 5.31
N GLN A 97 3.25 -2.63 6.31
CA GLN A 97 3.55 -2.13 7.66
C GLN A 97 4.70 -1.13 7.67
N CYS A 98 5.80 -1.43 6.95
CA CYS A 98 6.92 -0.50 6.79
C CYS A 98 6.51 0.77 6.03
N LEU A 99 5.69 0.63 4.98
CA LEU A 99 5.17 1.75 4.21
C LEU A 99 4.27 2.66 5.05
N GLU A 100 3.41 2.12 5.92
CA GLU A 100 2.60 2.94 6.85
C GLU A 100 3.50 3.82 7.73
N GLY A 101 4.61 3.28 8.23
CA GLY A 101 5.61 4.03 9.00
C GLY A 101 6.28 5.13 8.16
N TYR A 102 6.76 4.77 6.96
CA TYR A 102 7.46 5.69 6.08
C TYR A 102 6.61 6.87 5.61
N VAL A 103 5.30 6.66 5.37
CA VAL A 103 4.38 7.74 5.00
C VAL A 103 4.39 8.88 6.04
N VAL A 104 4.51 8.54 7.32
CA VAL A 104 4.56 9.52 8.41
C VAL A 104 5.85 10.33 8.37
N GLU A 105 6.99 9.68 8.10
CA GLU A 105 8.31 10.31 8.01
C GLU A 105 8.37 11.21 6.76
N PHE A 106 8.05 10.65 5.59
CA PHE A 106 8.11 11.34 4.30
C PHE A 106 7.28 12.62 4.28
N LEU A 107 6.04 12.58 4.77
CA LEU A 107 5.15 13.74 4.71
C LEU A 107 5.49 14.80 5.76
N LYS A 108 6.14 14.44 6.88
CA LYS A 108 6.65 15.43 7.85
C LYS A 108 7.80 16.25 7.27
N ASP A 109 8.69 15.61 6.53
CA ASP A 109 9.90 16.25 6.00
C ASP A 109 9.66 17.10 4.74
N ASN A 110 8.50 16.94 4.09
CA ASN A 110 8.18 17.55 2.78
C ASN A 110 6.98 18.52 2.82
N SER A 111 6.64 19.08 3.99
CA SER A 111 5.41 19.87 4.17
C SER A 111 5.65 21.27 4.73
N ASP A 112 5.17 22.28 4.00
CA ASP A 112 5.06 23.67 4.49
C ASP A 112 3.74 23.95 5.25
N ASP A 113 2.71 23.11 5.10
CA ASP A 113 1.39 23.24 5.76
C ASP A 113 1.05 22.02 6.64
N ILE A 114 1.24 22.20 7.95
CA ILE A 114 1.09 21.15 8.96
C ILE A 114 -0.31 20.53 8.98
N LYS A 115 -1.37 21.32 8.75
CA LYS A 115 -2.76 20.83 8.89
C LYS A 115 -3.14 19.94 7.72
N LYS A 116 -2.87 20.39 6.50
CA LYS A 116 -3.15 19.63 5.27
C LYS A 116 -2.33 18.34 5.20
N THR A 117 -1.11 18.39 5.72
CA THR A 117 -0.22 17.24 5.80
C THR A 117 -0.72 16.20 6.79
N LYS A 118 -1.24 16.62 7.95
CA LYS A 118 -1.83 15.71 8.92
C LYS A 118 -3.02 14.94 8.34
N GLU A 119 -3.96 15.64 7.69
CA GLU A 119 -5.13 15.02 7.05
C GLU A 119 -4.69 14.02 5.96
N THR A 120 -3.68 14.37 5.16
CA THR A 120 -3.14 13.49 4.11
C THR A 120 -2.45 12.25 4.69
N VAL A 121 -1.69 12.38 5.78
CA VAL A 121 -1.07 11.25 6.49
C VAL A 121 -2.15 10.31 7.03
N ASP A 122 -3.17 10.86 7.69
CA ASP A 122 -4.24 10.06 8.28
C ASP A 122 -5.01 9.27 7.21
N ASP A 123 -5.27 9.88 6.06
CA ASP A 123 -5.90 9.22 4.90
C ASP A 123 -5.07 8.04 4.37
N TYR A 124 -3.77 8.23 4.11
CA TYR A 124 -2.91 7.14 3.63
C TYR A 124 -2.79 6.02 4.65
N ARG A 125 -2.60 6.34 5.93
CA ARG A 125 -2.53 5.35 6.99
C ARG A 125 -3.82 4.55 7.12
N TYR A 126 -4.96 5.23 7.02
CA TYR A 126 -6.26 4.56 7.04
C TYR A 126 -6.38 3.55 5.89
N ILE A 127 -6.04 3.95 4.66
CA ILE A 127 -6.09 3.02 3.51
C ILE A 127 -5.10 1.85 3.66
N LEU A 128 -3.86 2.10 4.11
CA LEU A 128 -2.88 1.03 4.29
C LEU A 128 -3.30 0.04 5.38
N ARG A 129 -3.95 0.51 6.46
CA ARG A 129 -4.54 -0.37 7.48
C ARG A 129 -5.66 -1.23 6.93
N LEU A 130 -6.55 -0.66 6.12
CA LEU A 130 -7.58 -1.45 5.45
C LEU A 130 -6.95 -2.51 4.53
N VAL A 131 -5.84 -2.20 3.84
CA VAL A 131 -5.11 -3.21 3.06
C VAL A 131 -4.57 -4.33 3.95
N LEU A 132 -4.01 -4.02 5.12
CA LEU A 132 -3.55 -5.04 6.09
C LEU A 132 -4.70 -5.95 6.54
N GLU A 133 -5.85 -5.38 6.89
CA GLU A 133 -7.05 -6.13 7.26
C GLU A 133 -7.53 -7.05 6.12
N LYS A 134 -7.44 -6.59 4.86
CA LYS A 134 -7.77 -7.40 3.68
C LYS A 134 -6.78 -8.55 3.50
N ILE A 135 -5.49 -8.32 3.70
CA ILE A 135 -4.48 -9.39 3.66
C ILE A 135 -4.80 -10.45 4.73
N GLU A 136 -5.07 -10.03 5.97
CA GLU A 136 -5.44 -10.95 7.06
C GLU A 136 -6.73 -11.72 6.76
N PHE A 137 -7.72 -11.07 6.17
CA PHE A 137 -8.95 -11.75 5.74
C PHE A 137 -8.66 -12.85 4.70
N ILE A 138 -7.79 -12.58 3.73
CA ILE A 138 -7.41 -13.55 2.69
C ILE A 138 -6.57 -14.69 3.29
N GLU A 139 -5.68 -14.43 4.24
CA GLU A 139 -4.86 -15.49 4.86
C GLU A 139 -5.69 -16.48 5.71
N ASN A 140 -6.85 -16.04 6.22
CA ASN A 140 -7.71 -16.83 7.11
C ASN A 140 -8.87 -17.56 6.38
N ASN A 141 -9.03 -17.41 5.06
CA ASN A 141 -10.09 -18.02 4.27
C ASN A 141 -9.54 -18.73 3.02
#